data_AF-A0A943Q6F2-F1
#
_entry.id   AF-A0A943Q6F2-F1
#
_cell.length_a   1.000
_cell.length_b   1.000
_cell.length_c   1.000
_cell.angle_alpha   90.00
_cell.angle_beta   90.00
_cell.angle_gamma   90.00
#
_symmetry.space_group_name_H-M   'P 1'
#
loop_
_entity.id
_entity.type
_entity.pdbx_description
1 polymer ?
#
loop_
_entity_poly.entity_id
_entity_poly.type
_entity_poly.pdbx_seq_one_letter_code
_entity_poly.pdbx_strand_id
1 'polypeptide(L)'
;MQNGESYQFEATLDGNNLTGLETIDWSIQGNTSSNTKISSTGLLEVGSDENSSSIIVNASYGDSISDTKEIIITSPHTLVHHEKIDATCKDTGMKEYWYCEECNKYFLDDEHKNETTLDDLIIPVSDVHTPKTIPGVDSTCSKEGYTDEVICSVCGKVLTPSETIAKKPHIIKIIEGVKPTCEEDGFSDGKICSVCGEVIEEQKILPKTGHTLSDWIIDKNPTNTEFGSKHKECTICHKVLVEESIDKLKDDNSDNNNNNNNNNNNNNDNNKSNDDNKDDKKEVNLPLIITAYSITYGVPLLLLTTGIIVVVVGGLKSKK
;
A
#
# COMPACT_ATOMS: atom_id res chain seq x y z
N MET A 1 27.80 13.80 63.52
CA MET A 1 29.09 13.36 62.96
C MET A 1 28.82 12.82 61.57
N GLN A 2 29.71 13.03 60.60
CA GLN A 2 29.56 12.46 59.26
C GLN A 2 30.22 11.08 59.16
N ASN A 3 29.81 10.31 58.16
CA ASN A 3 30.45 9.05 57.78
C ASN A 3 31.94 9.29 57.51
N GLY A 4 32.81 8.44 58.07
CA GLY A 4 34.27 8.57 57.94
C GLY A 4 34.94 9.58 58.88
N GLU A 5 34.18 10.29 59.73
CA GLU A 5 34.75 11.17 60.77
C GLU A 5 35.07 10.40 62.05
N SER A 6 36.00 10.96 62.83
CA SER A 6 36.29 10.51 64.19
C SER A 6 36.08 11.63 65.22
N TYR A 7 35.73 11.24 66.45
CA TYR A 7 35.50 12.18 67.54
C TYR A 7 35.94 11.58 68.87
N GLN A 8 36.65 12.38 69.66
CA GLN A 8 37.16 11.98 70.97
C GLN A 8 36.12 12.28 72.04
N PHE A 9 35.63 11.23 72.71
CA PHE A 9 34.81 11.37 73.91
C PHE A 9 35.68 11.43 75.15
N GLU A 10 35.24 12.23 76.11
CA GLU A 10 35.80 12.31 77.44
C GLU A 10 34.68 12.03 78.44
N ALA A 11 34.99 11.26 79.47
CA ALA A 11 34.08 11.01 80.57
C ALA A 11 34.82 11.31 81.87
N THR A 12 34.17 12.06 82.75
CA THR A 12 34.69 12.45 84.06
C THR A 12 33.92 11.72 85.13
N LEU A 13 34.64 10.99 85.99
CA LEU A 13 34.05 10.35 87.16
C LEU A 13 34.18 11.30 88.35
N ASP A 14 33.07 11.69 88.96
CA ASP A 14 33.04 12.55 90.15
C ASP A 14 32.69 11.72 91.39
N GLY A 15 33.60 11.68 92.38
CA GLY A 15 33.38 10.92 93.61
C GLY A 15 34.44 11.16 94.68
N ASN A 16 34.08 10.92 95.94
CA ASN A 16 34.92 11.26 97.11
C ASN A 16 36.05 10.26 97.44
N ASN A 17 36.35 9.27 96.57
CA ASN A 17 37.36 8.22 96.81
C ASN A 17 38.01 7.71 95.50
N LEU A 18 38.32 8.60 94.56
CA LEU A 18 38.98 8.24 93.31
C LEU A 18 40.50 8.23 93.47
N THR A 19 41.13 7.20 92.94
CA THR A 19 42.58 6.93 92.96
C THR A 19 43.31 7.51 91.74
N GLY A 20 42.57 7.95 90.72
CA GLY A 20 43.12 8.47 89.46
C GLY A 20 43.59 7.38 88.51
N LEU A 21 43.33 6.10 88.83
CA LEU A 21 43.63 4.93 88.00
C LEU A 21 42.36 4.25 87.49
N GLU A 22 41.20 4.89 87.67
CA GLU A 22 39.91 4.36 87.19
C GLU A 22 39.89 4.29 85.67
N THR A 23 39.58 3.10 85.15
CA THR A 23 39.41 2.87 83.71
C THR A 23 37.94 2.89 83.35
N ILE A 24 37.59 3.69 82.35
CA ILE A 24 36.23 3.77 81.81
C ILE A 24 36.12 2.78 80.65
N ASP A 25 35.11 1.93 80.71
CA ASP A 25 34.77 1.02 79.62
C ASP A 25 33.88 1.74 78.61
N TRP A 26 34.32 1.76 77.36
CA TRP A 26 33.61 2.37 76.24
C TRP A 26 32.94 1.31 75.37
N SER A 27 31.67 1.52 75.03
CA SER A 27 30.96 0.69 74.08
C SER A 27 30.06 1.53 73.18
N ILE A 28 29.70 0.98 72.02
CA ILE A 28 28.73 1.56 71.10
C ILE A 28 27.57 0.61 70.90
N GLN A 29 26.40 1.17 70.64
CA GLN A 29 25.19 0.43 70.30
C GLN A 29 24.46 1.12 69.15
N GLY A 30 23.76 0.32 68.35
CA GLY A 30 22.91 0.82 67.27
C GLY A 30 23.65 1.08 65.97
N ASN A 31 24.95 0.80 65.88
CA ASN A 31 25.71 0.84 64.63
C ASN A 31 25.32 -0.31 63.70
N THR A 32 25.31 -0.05 62.39
CA THR A 32 25.11 -1.05 61.34
C THR A 32 26.42 -1.47 60.68
N SER A 33 27.46 -0.65 60.74
CA SER A 33 28.78 -0.97 60.21
C SER A 33 29.70 -1.58 61.26
N SER A 34 30.42 -2.63 60.88
CA SER A 34 31.51 -3.20 61.68
C SER A 34 32.78 -2.35 61.69
N ASN A 35 32.85 -1.34 60.81
CA ASN A 35 33.94 -0.37 60.76
C ASN A 35 33.70 0.81 61.72
N THR A 36 32.47 1.01 62.19
CA THR A 36 32.16 1.96 63.26
C THR A 36 32.58 1.36 64.60
N LYS A 37 33.55 1.99 65.29
CA LYS A 37 34.14 1.46 66.53
C LYS A 37 34.48 2.57 67.51
N ILE A 38 34.50 2.23 68.79
CA ILE A 38 35.08 3.08 69.84
C ILE A 38 36.27 2.40 70.46
N SER A 39 37.37 3.13 70.59
CA SER A 39 38.58 2.66 71.27
C SER A 39 38.42 2.67 72.80
N SER A 40 39.31 1.98 73.51
CA SER A 40 39.37 2.01 74.98
C SER A 40 39.71 3.39 75.55
N THR A 41 40.20 4.31 74.72
CA THR A 41 40.48 5.71 75.08
C THR A 41 39.31 6.64 74.77
N GLY A 42 38.17 6.14 74.25
CA GLY A 42 37.00 6.96 73.93
C GLY A 42 37.02 7.64 72.55
N LEU A 43 37.99 7.31 71.68
CA LEU A 43 37.96 7.76 70.28
C LEU A 43 36.94 6.92 69.51
N LEU A 44 35.86 7.55 69.06
CA LEU A 44 34.87 6.99 68.15
C LEU A 44 35.32 7.24 66.72
N GLU A 45 35.35 6.19 65.90
CA GLU A 45 35.57 6.24 64.45
C GLU A 45 34.30 5.76 63.77
N VAL A 46 33.65 6.62 62.98
CA VAL A 46 32.44 6.27 62.23
C VAL A 46 32.85 5.69 60.89
N GLY A 47 32.47 4.44 60.61
CA GLY A 47 32.74 3.81 59.33
C GLY A 47 32.14 4.61 58.17
N SER A 48 32.82 4.66 57.02
CA SER A 48 32.26 5.30 55.83
C SER A 48 30.95 4.63 55.37
N ASP A 49 30.78 3.34 55.69
CA ASP A 49 29.64 2.49 55.38
C ASP A 49 28.57 2.43 56.51
N GLU A 50 28.62 3.34 57.50
CA GLU A 50 27.63 3.40 58.57
C GLU A 50 26.29 3.99 58.09
N ASN A 51 25.22 3.20 58.18
CA ASN A 51 23.89 3.61 57.69
C ASN A 51 22.89 3.94 58.81
N SER A 52 23.29 3.84 60.08
CA SER A 52 22.44 4.21 61.21
C SER A 52 22.21 5.72 61.24
N SER A 53 20.97 6.17 61.47
CA SER A 53 20.65 7.59 61.66
C SER A 53 21.23 8.15 62.96
N SER A 54 21.38 7.30 63.97
CA SER A 54 22.08 7.61 65.21
C SER A 54 22.74 6.37 65.81
N ILE A 55 23.78 6.59 66.59
CA ILE A 55 24.45 5.57 67.40
C ILE A 55 24.52 6.05 68.85
N ILE A 56 24.50 5.11 69.80
CA ILE A 56 24.63 5.42 71.22
C ILE A 56 26.05 5.07 71.65
N VAL A 57 26.76 6.05 72.19
CA VAL A 57 28.05 5.87 72.87
C VAL A 57 27.76 5.70 74.36
N ASN A 58 28.26 4.62 74.96
CA ASN A 58 28.13 4.34 76.38
C ASN A 58 29.51 4.38 77.05
N ALA A 59 29.58 5.08 78.17
CA ALA A 59 30.72 5.11 79.08
C ALA A 59 30.30 4.49 80.41
N SER A 60 31.01 3.46 80.87
CA SER A 60 30.70 2.76 82.12
C SER A 60 31.91 2.60 83.03
N TYR A 61 31.67 2.63 84.34
CA TYR A 61 32.64 2.30 85.37
C TYR A 61 32.05 1.24 86.31
N GLY A 62 32.58 0.01 86.19
CA GLY A 62 32.00 -1.16 86.85
C GLY A 62 30.56 -1.44 86.42
N ASP A 63 29.83 -2.24 87.22
CA ASP A 63 28.48 -2.69 86.87
C ASP A 63 27.36 -1.69 87.22
N SER A 64 27.69 -0.56 87.87
CA SER A 64 26.69 0.29 88.54
C SER A 64 26.66 1.74 88.07
N ILE A 65 27.67 2.20 87.34
CA ILE A 65 27.77 3.59 86.88
C ILE A 65 27.93 3.57 85.37
N SER A 66 26.97 4.15 84.66
CA SER A 66 27.07 4.39 83.23
C SER A 66 26.37 5.68 82.83
N ASP A 67 26.84 6.28 81.75
CA ASP A 67 26.17 7.36 81.06
C ASP A 67 26.23 7.13 79.55
N THR A 68 25.25 7.68 78.84
CA THR A 68 25.09 7.45 77.40
C THR A 68 24.91 8.75 76.65
N LYS A 69 25.47 8.80 75.44
CA LYS A 69 25.31 9.92 74.51
C LYS A 69 24.84 9.41 73.16
N GLU A 70 23.72 9.95 72.69
CA GLU A 70 23.27 9.73 71.32
C GLU A 70 24.04 10.65 70.35
N ILE A 71 24.57 10.05 69.29
CA ILE A 71 25.30 10.71 68.21
C ILE A 71 24.51 10.56 66.93
N ILE A 72 24.08 11.69 66.36
CA ILE A 72 23.42 11.74 65.07
C ILE A 72 24.48 11.58 63.99
N ILE A 73 24.33 10.55 63.15
CA ILE A 73 25.18 10.33 61.98
C ILE A 73 24.53 11.00 60.77
N THR A 74 25.28 11.90 60.15
CA THR A 74 24.83 12.66 58.97
C THR A 74 25.61 12.17 57.76
N SER A 75 25.00 11.32 56.93
CA SER A 75 25.58 10.94 55.64
C SER A 75 25.44 12.11 54.65
N PRO A 76 26.52 12.62 54.05
CA PRO A 76 26.44 13.63 53.01
C PRO A 76 25.96 12.98 51.71
N HIS A 77 24.68 13.14 51.38
CA HIS A 77 24.14 12.76 50.07
C HIS A 77 24.33 13.91 49.08
N THR A 78 24.90 13.60 47.92
CA THR A 78 25.01 14.56 46.81
C THR A 78 23.93 14.27 45.79
N LEU A 79 23.17 15.29 45.41
CA LEU A 79 22.19 15.18 44.34
C LEU A 79 22.82 15.47 42.98
N VAL A 80 22.59 14.59 42.02
CA VAL A 80 22.91 14.82 40.61
C VAL A 80 21.70 15.46 39.94
N HIS A 81 21.90 16.61 39.29
CA HIS A 81 20.85 17.34 38.57
C HIS A 81 20.65 16.76 37.16
N HIS A 82 19.40 16.61 36.76
CA HIS A 82 18.98 16.18 35.44
C HIS A 82 18.01 17.19 34.84
N GLU A 83 18.40 17.78 33.72
CA GLU A 83 17.57 18.76 33.00
C GLU A 83 16.28 18.14 32.46
N LYS A 84 15.26 19.00 32.30
CA LYS A 84 13.99 18.63 31.68
C LYS A 84 14.19 18.15 30.23
N ILE A 85 13.47 17.09 29.87
CA ILE A 85 13.32 16.63 28.49
C ILE A 85 11.86 16.80 28.07
N ASP A 86 11.60 17.63 27.07
CA ASP A 86 10.24 17.84 26.56
C ASP A 86 9.70 16.58 25.86
N ALA A 87 8.42 16.28 26.09
CA ALA A 87 7.74 15.21 25.39
C ALA A 87 7.44 15.58 23.94
N THR A 88 7.55 14.60 23.04
CA THR A 88 7.15 14.72 21.64
C THR A 88 5.91 13.88 21.37
N CYS A 89 5.36 13.95 20.16
CA CYS A 89 4.25 13.08 19.76
C CYS A 89 4.64 11.62 19.48
N LYS A 90 5.88 11.24 19.79
CA LYS A 90 6.42 9.88 19.64
C LYS A 90 7.06 9.39 20.93
N ASP A 91 7.84 10.27 21.56
CA ASP A 91 8.67 9.94 22.72
C ASP A 91 8.13 10.69 23.95
N THR A 92 8.05 9.99 25.08
CA THR A 92 7.74 10.61 26.37
C THR A 92 8.84 11.60 26.77
N GLY A 93 8.46 12.61 27.53
CA GLY A 93 9.41 13.53 28.15
C GLY A 93 9.77 13.08 29.56
N MET A 94 10.63 13.87 30.20
CA MET A 94 11.02 13.73 31.60
C MET A 94 10.99 15.11 32.24
N LYS A 95 10.35 15.24 33.40
CA LYS A 95 10.45 16.46 34.22
C LYS A 95 11.91 16.67 34.63
N GLU A 96 12.28 17.91 34.92
CA GLU A 96 13.53 18.19 35.61
C GLU A 96 13.52 17.52 36.99
N TYR A 97 14.66 16.92 37.39
CA TYR A 97 14.77 16.21 38.67
C TYR A 97 16.20 16.14 39.19
N TRP A 98 16.31 15.71 40.44
CA TRP A 98 17.56 15.42 41.13
C TRP A 98 17.55 13.97 41.61
N TYR A 99 18.67 13.27 41.47
CA TYR A 99 18.81 11.88 41.88
C TYR A 99 19.93 11.72 42.90
N CYS A 100 19.65 10.95 43.95
CA CYS A 100 20.63 10.54 44.96
C CYS A 100 20.96 9.06 44.77
N GLU A 101 22.21 8.75 44.42
CA GLU A 101 22.69 7.36 44.25
C GLU A 101 22.67 6.56 45.56
N GLU A 102 23.04 7.20 46.67
CA GLU A 102 23.11 6.56 47.99
C GLU A 102 21.73 6.18 48.53
N CYS A 103 20.75 7.06 48.33
CA CYS A 103 19.36 6.82 48.76
C CYS A 103 18.56 6.03 47.72
N ASN A 104 19.04 5.96 46.48
CA ASN A 104 18.31 5.49 45.31
C ASN A 104 16.92 6.15 45.17
N LYS A 105 16.88 7.47 45.33
CA LYS A 105 15.64 8.28 45.37
C LYS A 105 15.71 9.46 44.41
N TYR A 106 14.53 9.89 43.95
CA TYR A 106 14.34 11.02 43.05
C TYR A 106 13.72 12.20 43.80
N PHE A 107 14.09 13.41 43.43
CA PHE A 107 13.63 14.66 44.04
C PHE A 107 13.30 15.70 42.97
N LEU A 108 12.37 16.61 43.28
CA LEU A 108 11.99 17.74 42.42
C LEU A 108 12.73 19.05 42.78
N ASP A 109 13.61 19.00 43.77
CA ASP A 109 14.46 20.11 44.23
C ASP A 109 15.86 19.60 44.61
N ASP A 110 16.80 20.53 44.74
CA ASP A 110 18.19 20.32 45.15
C ASP A 110 18.38 20.26 46.68
N GLU A 111 17.29 20.31 47.45
CA GLU A 111 17.29 20.46 48.91
C GLU A 111 16.87 19.20 49.65
N HIS A 112 16.66 18.09 48.92
CA HIS A 112 16.19 16.79 49.42
C HIS A 112 14.82 16.84 50.12
N LYS A 113 13.92 17.76 49.75
CA LYS A 113 12.62 17.93 50.44
C LYS A 113 11.45 17.30 49.72
N ASN A 114 11.39 17.45 48.39
CA ASN A 114 10.28 16.96 47.59
C ASN A 114 10.66 15.67 46.87
N GLU A 115 10.61 14.55 47.61
CA GLU A 115 10.79 13.20 47.05
C GLU A 115 9.68 12.87 46.03
N THR A 116 10.05 12.18 44.96
CA THR A 116 9.16 11.75 43.89
C THR A 116 9.54 10.34 43.40
N THR A 117 8.79 9.81 42.45
CA THR A 117 9.05 8.50 41.84
C THR A 117 9.40 8.65 40.36
N LEU A 118 10.09 7.66 39.81
CA LEU A 118 10.43 7.66 38.39
C LEU A 118 9.18 7.75 37.50
N ASP A 119 8.09 7.08 37.88
CA ASP A 119 6.84 7.11 37.11
C ASP A 119 6.18 8.50 37.10
N ASP A 120 6.25 9.23 38.23
CA ASP A 120 5.71 10.59 38.33
C ASP A 120 6.54 11.63 37.55
N LEU A 121 7.80 11.31 37.23
CA LEU A 121 8.68 12.15 36.42
C LEU A 121 8.40 12.04 34.92
N ILE A 122 7.82 10.93 34.47
CA ILE A 122 7.53 10.70 33.05
C ILE A 122 6.44 11.66 32.58
N ILE A 123 6.76 12.44 31.55
CA ILE A 123 5.78 13.30 30.87
C ILE A 123 5.19 12.47 29.71
N PRO A 124 3.86 12.25 29.66
CA PRO A 124 3.27 11.50 28.57
C PRO A 124 3.53 12.18 27.22
N VAL A 125 3.44 11.40 26.13
CA VAL A 125 3.58 11.92 24.77
C VAL A 125 2.66 13.12 24.54
N SER A 126 3.19 14.11 23.83
CA SER A 126 2.44 15.33 23.50
C SER A 126 1.52 15.10 22.30
N ASP A 127 0.29 15.64 22.33
CA ASP A 127 -0.63 15.60 21.17
C ASP A 127 -0.33 16.73 20.16
N VAL A 128 0.79 17.43 20.32
CA VAL A 128 1.24 18.45 19.38
C VAL A 128 1.92 17.78 18.19
N HIS A 129 1.28 17.85 17.03
CA HIS A 129 1.80 17.28 15.78
C HIS A 129 2.34 18.38 14.85
N THR A 130 3.53 18.15 14.29
CA THR A 130 4.08 19.03 13.25
C THR A 130 3.62 18.54 11.86
N PRO A 131 2.77 19.30 11.14
CA PRO A 131 2.21 18.88 9.87
C PRO A 131 3.25 18.86 8.75
N LYS A 132 3.14 17.87 7.88
CA LYS A 132 3.89 17.72 6.63
C LYS A 132 2.90 17.31 5.54
N THR A 133 2.82 18.13 4.49
CA THR A 133 1.98 17.87 3.33
C THR A 133 2.71 16.96 2.34
N ILE A 134 2.05 15.88 1.94
CA ILE A 134 2.40 15.05 0.81
C ILE A 134 1.51 15.50 -0.35
N PRO A 135 2.08 16.06 -1.42
CA PRO A 135 1.30 16.52 -2.56
C PRO A 135 0.48 15.39 -3.17
N GLY A 136 -0.78 15.70 -3.50
CA GLY A 136 -1.66 14.84 -4.24
C GLY A 136 -1.24 14.68 -5.70
N VAL A 137 -2.05 13.93 -6.45
CA VAL A 137 -1.84 13.67 -7.88
C VAL A 137 -3.14 13.96 -8.61
N ASP A 138 -3.10 14.83 -9.62
CA ASP A 138 -4.29 15.14 -10.40
C ASP A 138 -4.85 13.92 -11.15
N SER A 139 -6.18 13.85 -11.26
CA SER A 139 -6.81 12.82 -12.09
C SER A 139 -6.66 13.10 -13.58
N THR A 140 -6.72 12.02 -14.36
CA THR A 140 -6.70 12.03 -15.83
C THR A 140 -7.95 11.31 -16.36
N CYS A 141 -8.11 11.21 -17.68
CA CYS A 141 -9.20 10.40 -18.24
C CYS A 141 -8.96 8.88 -18.12
N SER A 142 -7.73 8.44 -17.86
CA SER A 142 -7.40 7.02 -17.74
C SER A 142 -7.15 6.55 -16.30
N LYS A 143 -6.69 7.46 -15.43
CA LYS A 143 -6.33 7.17 -14.03
C LYS A 143 -7.02 8.16 -13.08
N GLU A 144 -7.46 7.65 -11.95
CA GLU A 144 -7.92 8.48 -10.82
C GLU A 144 -6.76 9.33 -10.28
N GLY A 145 -7.12 10.39 -9.58
CA GLY A 145 -6.19 11.24 -8.84
C GLY A 145 -6.40 11.09 -7.33
N TYR A 146 -5.64 11.85 -6.56
CA TYR A 146 -5.64 11.86 -5.10
C TYR A 146 -5.42 13.28 -4.59
N THR A 147 -6.13 13.67 -3.53
CA THR A 147 -5.87 14.96 -2.86
C THR A 147 -4.58 14.90 -2.05
N ASP A 148 -4.09 16.06 -1.63
CA ASP A 148 -3.00 16.17 -0.67
C ASP A 148 -3.31 15.35 0.59
N GLU A 149 -2.28 14.71 1.14
CA GLU A 149 -2.31 14.05 2.45
C GLU A 149 -1.48 14.87 3.44
N VAL A 150 -1.97 15.09 4.66
CA VAL A 150 -1.21 15.75 5.71
C VAL A 150 -0.90 14.75 6.80
N ILE A 151 0.39 14.53 7.04
CA ILE A 151 0.89 13.62 8.07
C ILE A 151 1.70 14.37 9.11
N CYS A 152 1.88 13.79 10.29
CA CYS A 152 2.86 14.27 11.24
C CYS A 152 4.26 13.89 10.77
N SER A 153 5.17 14.86 10.64
CA SER A 153 6.57 14.61 10.25
C SER A 153 7.37 13.79 11.26
N VAL A 154 6.95 13.74 12.52
CA VAL A 154 7.67 13.07 13.61
C VAL A 154 7.18 11.64 13.83
N CYS A 155 5.86 11.44 14.00
CA CYS A 155 5.29 10.13 14.29
C CYS A 155 4.55 9.47 13.11
N GLY A 156 4.37 10.16 11.98
CA GLY A 156 3.71 9.61 10.79
C GLY A 156 2.18 9.49 10.90
N LYS A 157 1.57 9.91 12.01
CA LYS A 157 0.11 9.94 12.16
C LYS A 157 -0.53 10.78 11.05
N VAL A 158 -1.53 10.23 10.39
CA VAL A 158 -2.33 10.95 9.38
C VAL A 158 -3.19 11.99 10.11
N LEU A 159 -2.99 13.26 9.76
CA LEU A 159 -3.75 14.40 10.29
C LEU A 159 -4.90 14.79 9.35
N THR A 160 -4.68 14.65 8.04
CA THR A 160 -5.70 14.80 7.01
C THR A 160 -5.48 13.70 5.97
N PRO A 161 -6.39 12.73 5.83
CA PRO A 161 -6.23 11.63 4.89
C PRO A 161 -6.36 12.11 3.44
N SER A 162 -5.70 11.40 2.53
CA SER A 162 -5.91 11.59 1.09
C SER A 162 -7.27 11.03 0.66
N GLU A 163 -7.94 11.72 -0.26
CA GLU A 163 -9.20 11.29 -0.88
C GLU A 163 -9.02 11.03 -2.38
N THR A 164 -9.79 10.09 -2.92
CA THR A 164 -9.76 9.76 -4.35
C THR A 164 -10.47 10.81 -5.18
N ILE A 165 -9.84 11.22 -6.28
CA ILE A 165 -10.40 12.12 -7.27
C ILE A 165 -10.81 11.30 -8.50
N ALA A 166 -12.09 11.35 -8.84
CA ALA A 166 -12.64 10.63 -9.99
C ALA A 166 -11.92 10.99 -11.29
N LYS A 167 -11.90 10.04 -12.24
CA LYS A 167 -11.33 10.26 -13.58
C LYS A 167 -12.04 11.42 -14.27
N LYS A 168 -11.27 12.19 -15.02
CA LYS A 168 -11.82 13.20 -15.93
C LYS A 168 -12.58 12.49 -17.06
N PRO A 169 -13.65 13.07 -17.61
CA PRO A 169 -14.32 12.49 -18.77
C PRO A 169 -13.37 12.44 -19.97
N HIS A 170 -13.55 11.45 -20.85
CA HIS A 170 -12.84 11.38 -22.13
C HIS A 170 -13.26 12.54 -23.04
N ILE A 171 -12.28 13.13 -23.73
CA ILE A 171 -12.54 14.17 -24.73
C ILE A 171 -12.66 13.51 -26.09
N ILE A 172 -13.89 13.43 -26.60
CA ILE A 172 -14.22 12.71 -27.83
C ILE A 172 -13.65 13.41 -29.07
N LYS A 173 -12.93 12.64 -29.89
CA LYS A 173 -12.53 12.99 -31.26
C LYS A 173 -13.12 11.95 -32.20
N ILE A 174 -13.78 12.42 -33.25
CA ILE A 174 -14.38 11.58 -34.30
C ILE A 174 -13.29 11.22 -35.31
N ILE A 175 -13.26 9.95 -35.69
CA ILE A 175 -12.51 9.45 -36.84
C ILE A 175 -13.55 9.19 -37.93
N GLU A 176 -13.47 9.95 -39.02
CA GLU A 176 -14.41 9.82 -40.12
C GLU A 176 -14.30 8.43 -40.77
N GLY A 177 -15.46 7.84 -41.03
CA GLY A 177 -15.61 6.62 -41.79
C GLY A 177 -15.42 6.83 -43.28
N VAL A 178 -15.40 5.72 -44.01
CA VAL A 178 -15.32 5.70 -45.47
C VAL A 178 -16.58 5.03 -45.99
N LYS A 179 -17.27 5.62 -46.96
CA LYS A 179 -18.49 5.01 -47.52
C LYS A 179 -18.13 3.75 -48.33
N PRO A 180 -18.95 2.68 -48.28
CA PRO A 180 -18.75 1.52 -49.13
C PRO A 180 -18.90 1.89 -50.60
N THR A 181 -18.18 1.18 -51.46
CA THR A 181 -18.33 1.26 -52.92
C THR A 181 -18.99 -0.02 -53.44
N CYS A 182 -19.15 -0.15 -54.76
CA CYS A 182 -19.63 -1.40 -55.34
C CYS A 182 -18.62 -2.56 -55.26
N GLU A 183 -17.35 -2.27 -55.02
CA GLU A 183 -16.27 -3.27 -55.01
C GLU A 183 -15.63 -3.46 -53.63
N GLU A 184 -15.51 -2.38 -52.85
CA GLU A 184 -14.85 -2.33 -51.55
C GLU A 184 -15.83 -2.01 -50.42
N ASP A 185 -15.63 -2.66 -49.28
CA ASP A 185 -16.35 -2.32 -48.05
C ASP A 185 -15.95 -0.93 -47.56
N GLY A 186 -16.88 -0.28 -46.86
CA GLY A 186 -16.65 0.97 -46.15
C GLY A 186 -16.45 0.76 -44.65
N PHE A 187 -16.36 1.86 -43.92
CA PHE A 187 -16.28 1.92 -42.47
C PHE A 187 -17.23 2.99 -41.93
N SER A 188 -17.89 2.72 -40.81
CA SER A 188 -18.60 3.76 -40.06
C SER A 188 -17.62 4.75 -39.43
N ASP A 189 -18.13 5.89 -38.96
CA ASP A 189 -17.36 6.75 -38.07
C ASP A 189 -16.99 5.99 -36.78
N GLY A 190 -15.83 6.34 -36.22
CA GLY A 190 -15.34 5.88 -34.92
C GLY A 190 -15.14 7.05 -33.96
N LYS A 191 -14.99 6.75 -32.67
CA LYS A 191 -14.72 7.75 -31.63
C LYS A 191 -13.55 7.31 -30.77
N ILE A 192 -12.60 8.22 -30.58
CA ILE A 192 -11.47 8.02 -29.68
C ILE A 192 -11.38 9.16 -28.67
N CYS A 193 -10.73 8.92 -27.54
CA CYS A 193 -10.30 10.00 -26.66
C CYS A 193 -9.08 10.70 -27.26
N SER A 194 -9.16 12.00 -27.49
CA SER A 194 -8.03 12.81 -27.98
C SER A 194 -6.86 12.92 -27.01
N VAL A 195 -7.08 12.66 -25.71
CA VAL A 195 -6.07 12.79 -24.66
C VAL A 195 -5.30 11.49 -24.44
N CYS A 196 -6.00 10.37 -24.28
CA CYS A 196 -5.38 9.06 -23.97
C CYS A 196 -5.37 8.08 -25.14
N GLY A 197 -6.06 8.37 -26.25
CA GLY A 197 -6.16 7.49 -27.41
C GLY A 197 -7.12 6.30 -27.25
N GLU A 198 -7.80 6.17 -26.11
CA GLU A 198 -8.76 5.09 -25.87
C GLU A 198 -9.90 5.12 -26.89
N VAL A 199 -10.24 3.94 -27.45
CA VAL A 199 -11.33 3.81 -28.41
C VAL A 199 -12.64 3.75 -27.63
N ILE A 200 -13.49 4.75 -27.86
CA ILE A 200 -14.80 4.90 -27.22
C ILE A 200 -15.89 4.23 -28.06
N GLU A 201 -15.74 4.30 -29.39
CA GLU A 201 -16.60 3.63 -30.35
C GLU A 201 -15.74 3.14 -31.52
N GLU A 202 -15.71 1.83 -31.72
CA GLU A 202 -14.96 1.20 -32.81
C GLU A 202 -15.66 1.43 -34.16
N GLN A 203 -14.86 1.59 -35.23
CA GLN A 203 -15.38 1.62 -36.59
C GLN A 203 -15.92 0.24 -36.97
N LYS A 204 -17.10 0.22 -37.59
CA LYS A 204 -17.74 -1.01 -38.09
C LYS A 204 -17.58 -1.08 -39.60
N ILE A 205 -17.32 -2.28 -40.11
CA ILE A 205 -17.30 -2.53 -41.55
C ILE A 205 -18.72 -2.34 -42.11
N LEU A 206 -18.82 -1.55 -43.18
CA LEU A 206 -20.04 -1.38 -43.96
C LEU A 206 -19.88 -2.19 -45.25
N PRO A 207 -20.68 -3.26 -45.47
CA PRO A 207 -20.52 -4.10 -46.65
C PRO A 207 -20.62 -3.29 -47.94
N LYS A 208 -19.83 -3.67 -48.94
CA LYS A 208 -19.92 -3.12 -50.30
C LYS A 208 -21.33 -3.21 -50.84
N THR A 209 -21.73 -2.21 -51.63
CA THR A 209 -23.10 -2.12 -52.18
C THR A 209 -23.38 -3.16 -53.26
N GLY A 210 -22.32 -3.73 -53.84
CA GLY A 210 -22.41 -4.57 -55.03
C GLY A 210 -22.71 -3.77 -56.29
N HIS A 211 -22.72 -4.47 -57.43
CA HIS A 211 -22.99 -3.85 -58.72
C HIS A 211 -24.48 -3.86 -59.07
N THR A 212 -24.98 -2.73 -59.54
CA THR A 212 -26.31 -2.59 -60.14
C THR A 212 -26.20 -2.61 -61.65
N LEU A 213 -26.87 -3.54 -62.32
CA LEU A 213 -26.84 -3.67 -63.78
C LEU A 213 -27.58 -2.50 -64.47
N SER A 214 -26.99 -1.98 -65.54
CA SER A 214 -27.60 -1.04 -66.47
C SER A 214 -28.61 -1.75 -67.41
N ASP A 215 -29.32 -0.94 -68.19
CA ASP A 215 -29.97 -1.40 -69.40
C ASP A 215 -28.94 -1.90 -70.42
N TRP A 216 -29.40 -2.69 -71.40
CA TRP A 216 -28.53 -3.19 -72.47
C TRP A 216 -27.99 -2.04 -73.32
N ILE A 217 -26.67 -1.96 -73.41
CA ILE A 217 -25.96 -1.03 -74.28
C ILE A 217 -25.53 -1.83 -75.52
N ILE A 218 -25.91 -1.38 -76.71
CA ILE A 218 -25.53 -2.03 -77.97
C ILE A 218 -24.17 -1.49 -78.39
N ASP A 219 -23.17 -2.38 -78.43
CA ASP A 219 -21.81 -2.05 -78.87
C ASP A 219 -21.68 -2.12 -80.38
N LYS A 220 -22.29 -3.14 -80.98
CA LYS A 220 -22.30 -3.37 -82.43
C LYS A 220 -23.67 -3.88 -82.85
N ASN A 221 -24.31 -3.18 -83.78
CA ASN A 221 -25.58 -3.63 -84.36
C ASN A 221 -25.38 -4.92 -85.18
N PRO A 222 -26.29 -5.91 -85.07
CA PRO A 222 -26.25 -7.09 -85.92
C PRO A 222 -26.52 -6.74 -87.39
N THR A 223 -25.98 -7.54 -88.31
CA THR A 223 -26.28 -7.48 -89.75
C THR A 223 -26.72 -8.86 -90.23
N ASN A 224 -27.12 -8.99 -91.50
CA ASN A 224 -27.52 -10.29 -92.07
C ASN A 224 -26.32 -11.26 -92.17
N THR A 225 -25.08 -10.75 -92.16
CA THR A 225 -23.85 -11.54 -92.31
C THR A 225 -23.01 -11.64 -91.04
N GLU A 226 -23.12 -10.69 -90.10
CA GLU A 226 -22.32 -10.62 -88.87
C GLU A 226 -23.20 -10.48 -87.61
N PHE A 227 -22.82 -11.18 -86.54
CA PHE A 227 -23.44 -11.01 -85.22
C PHE A 227 -23.18 -9.61 -84.67
N GLY A 228 -24.16 -9.09 -83.93
CA GLY A 228 -23.99 -7.89 -83.11
C GLY A 228 -23.45 -8.24 -81.72
N SER A 229 -23.21 -7.22 -80.90
CA SER A 229 -22.81 -7.37 -79.49
C SER A 229 -23.46 -6.30 -78.63
N LYS A 230 -23.78 -6.67 -77.40
CA LYS A 230 -24.31 -5.79 -76.37
C LYS A 230 -23.73 -6.17 -75.01
N HIS A 231 -23.68 -5.21 -74.10
CA HIS A 231 -23.27 -5.45 -72.73
C HIS A 231 -24.20 -4.76 -71.72
N LYS A 232 -24.10 -5.18 -70.47
CA LYS A 232 -24.59 -4.47 -69.29
C LYS A 232 -23.42 -4.13 -68.40
N GLU A 233 -23.40 -2.90 -67.94
CA GLU A 233 -22.38 -2.39 -67.03
C GLU A 233 -22.98 -2.04 -65.67
N CYS A 234 -22.12 -1.81 -64.68
CA CYS A 234 -22.55 -1.26 -63.42
C CYS A 234 -22.95 0.20 -63.60
N THR A 235 -24.15 0.60 -63.18
CA THR A 235 -24.61 2.00 -63.27
C THR A 235 -23.82 2.98 -62.41
N ILE A 236 -23.04 2.48 -61.44
CA ILE A 236 -22.26 3.29 -60.50
C ILE A 236 -20.80 3.40 -60.95
N CYS A 237 -20.17 2.28 -61.32
CA CYS A 237 -18.73 2.23 -61.63
C CYS A 237 -18.41 1.90 -63.10
N HIS A 238 -19.41 1.71 -63.96
CA HIS A 238 -19.30 1.41 -65.39
C HIS A 238 -18.45 0.17 -65.73
N LYS A 239 -18.25 -0.73 -64.76
CA LYS A 239 -17.61 -2.01 -65.00
C LYS A 239 -18.56 -2.89 -65.79
N VAL A 240 -18.11 -3.48 -66.90
CA VAL A 240 -18.90 -4.44 -67.67
C VAL A 240 -19.09 -5.72 -66.85
N LEU A 241 -20.34 -6.15 -66.71
CA LEU A 241 -20.73 -7.29 -65.85
C LEU A 241 -21.27 -8.46 -66.66
N VAL A 242 -21.92 -8.18 -67.77
CA VAL A 242 -22.53 -9.17 -68.65
C VAL A 242 -22.33 -8.72 -70.10
N GLU A 243 -21.88 -9.63 -70.96
CA GLU A 243 -21.73 -9.41 -72.39
C GLU A 243 -22.46 -10.52 -73.15
N GLU A 244 -23.17 -10.17 -74.22
CA GLU A 244 -23.93 -11.09 -75.06
C GLU A 244 -23.78 -10.75 -76.55
N SER A 245 -23.78 -11.78 -77.40
CA SER A 245 -23.93 -11.61 -78.84
C SER A 245 -25.38 -11.41 -79.23
N ILE A 246 -25.65 -10.54 -80.21
CA ILE A 246 -26.97 -10.36 -80.82
C ILE A 246 -27.00 -11.16 -82.13
N ASP A 247 -28.01 -12.01 -82.27
CA ASP A 247 -28.21 -12.82 -83.48
C ASP A 247 -28.30 -11.98 -84.76
N LYS A 248 -27.85 -12.56 -85.87
CA LYS A 248 -27.94 -11.95 -87.20
C LYS A 248 -29.40 -11.68 -87.57
N LEU A 249 -29.64 -10.60 -88.31
CA LEU A 249 -30.98 -10.28 -88.80
C LEU A 249 -31.41 -11.37 -89.80
N LYS A 250 -32.59 -11.96 -89.57
CA LYS A 250 -33.16 -12.95 -90.49
C LYS A 250 -33.79 -12.23 -91.68
N ASP A 251 -33.53 -12.72 -92.88
CA ASP A 251 -34.21 -12.27 -94.09
C ASP A 251 -35.64 -12.82 -94.08
N ASP A 252 -36.62 -11.95 -93.85
CA ASP A 252 -38.04 -12.30 -94.00
C ASP A 252 -38.36 -12.46 -95.49
N ASN A 253 -38.20 -13.67 -96.03
CA ASN A 253 -38.98 -14.12 -97.18
C ASN A 253 -39.07 -15.65 -97.35
N SER A 254 -40.32 -16.10 -97.52
CA SER A 254 -40.81 -17.34 -98.16
C SER A 254 -41.15 -18.56 -97.28
N ASP A 255 -42.46 -18.64 -97.02
CA ASP A 255 -43.39 -19.73 -97.36
C ASP A 255 -43.46 -21.05 -96.55
N ASN A 256 -44.49 -21.09 -95.70
CA ASN A 256 -45.70 -21.93 -95.84
C ASN A 256 -45.56 -23.27 -96.62
N ASN A 257 -45.76 -24.41 -95.93
CA ASN A 257 -46.92 -25.33 -96.07
C ASN A 257 -46.60 -26.78 -95.64
N ASN A 258 -47.34 -27.30 -94.65
CA ASN A 258 -47.88 -28.68 -94.42
C ASN A 258 -46.98 -29.94 -94.68
N ASN A 259 -47.05 -31.04 -93.92
CA ASN A 259 -48.18 -31.59 -93.17
C ASN A 259 -47.75 -32.78 -92.27
N ASN A 260 -48.56 -33.00 -91.21
CA ASN A 260 -49.00 -34.27 -90.59
C ASN A 260 -48.02 -35.16 -89.80
N ASN A 261 -48.18 -35.28 -88.46
CA ASN A 261 -49.17 -36.06 -87.65
C ASN A 261 -48.59 -37.44 -87.24
N ASN A 262 -48.76 -38.00 -86.04
CA ASN A 262 -49.60 -37.69 -84.90
C ASN A 262 -49.19 -38.56 -83.69
N ASN A 263 -49.75 -38.21 -82.52
CA ASN A 263 -50.21 -39.09 -81.42
C ASN A 263 -49.20 -39.61 -80.36
N ASN A 264 -49.50 -39.61 -79.06
CA ASN A 264 -50.67 -39.10 -78.31
C ASN A 264 -50.44 -39.17 -76.78
N ASN A 265 -51.15 -38.31 -76.04
CA ASN A 265 -51.81 -38.53 -74.73
C ASN A 265 -50.97 -38.86 -73.48
N ASN A 266 -51.31 -38.42 -72.25
CA ASN A 266 -52.38 -37.57 -71.71
C ASN A 266 -52.09 -37.33 -70.20
N ASN A 267 -52.51 -36.16 -69.69
CA ASN A 267 -53.22 -35.85 -68.41
C ASN A 267 -52.74 -36.51 -67.08
N ASN A 268 -52.88 -35.95 -65.88
CA ASN A 268 -53.62 -34.79 -65.37
C ASN A 268 -53.13 -34.41 -63.95
N ASP A 269 -53.38 -33.15 -63.57
CA ASP A 269 -53.84 -32.66 -62.26
C ASP A 269 -53.03 -32.78 -60.94
N ASN A 270 -52.85 -31.56 -60.38
CA ASN A 270 -53.23 -31.08 -59.04
C ASN A 270 -52.43 -31.45 -57.76
N ASN A 271 -51.77 -30.38 -57.27
CA ASN A 271 -51.98 -29.73 -55.97
C ASN A 271 -51.26 -30.26 -54.70
N LYS A 272 -50.70 -29.27 -53.98
CA LYS A 272 -50.49 -29.15 -52.53
C LYS A 272 -49.11 -29.50 -51.93
N SER A 273 -48.51 -28.44 -51.37
CA SER A 273 -47.68 -28.29 -50.17
C SER A 273 -46.88 -29.50 -49.65
N ASN A 274 -45.58 -29.29 -49.43
CA ASN A 274 -45.00 -29.25 -48.08
C ASN A 274 -43.53 -28.81 -48.12
N ASP A 275 -43.15 -28.16 -47.02
CA ASP A 275 -41.79 -27.86 -46.59
C ASP A 275 -40.84 -29.06 -46.78
N ASP A 276 -39.58 -28.76 -47.11
CA ASP A 276 -38.49 -29.31 -46.32
C ASP A 276 -37.25 -28.40 -46.37
N ASN A 277 -36.80 -28.14 -45.16
CA ASN A 277 -35.68 -27.36 -44.73
C ASN A 277 -34.36 -27.99 -45.20
N LYS A 278 -33.42 -27.19 -45.71
CA LYS A 278 -32.00 -27.54 -45.58
C LYS A 278 -31.12 -26.31 -45.50
N ASP A 279 -30.91 -25.90 -44.26
CA ASP A 279 -29.76 -25.12 -43.80
C ASP A 279 -28.45 -25.77 -44.28
N ASP A 280 -27.73 -25.09 -45.18
CA ASP A 280 -26.28 -25.24 -45.29
C ASP A 280 -25.64 -23.95 -44.77
N LYS A 281 -25.48 -23.88 -43.44
CA LYS A 281 -24.56 -22.94 -42.80
C LYS A 281 -23.14 -23.27 -43.23
N LYS A 282 -22.59 -22.52 -44.17
CA LYS A 282 -21.13 -22.37 -44.29
C LYS A 282 -20.68 -21.24 -43.36
N GLU A 283 -20.28 -21.62 -42.15
CA GLU A 283 -19.41 -20.78 -41.33
C GLU A 283 -18.09 -20.58 -42.07
N VAL A 284 -17.86 -19.36 -42.57
CA VAL A 284 -16.53 -18.93 -43.01
C VAL A 284 -15.82 -18.39 -41.77
N ASN A 285 -14.99 -19.24 -41.17
CA ASN A 285 -14.07 -18.87 -40.12
C ASN A 285 -12.86 -18.18 -40.77
N LEU A 286 -12.71 -16.86 -40.58
CA LEU A 286 -11.51 -16.11 -40.99
C LEU A 286 -10.76 -15.67 -39.72
N PRO A 287 -9.43 -15.88 -39.65
CA PRO A 287 -8.68 -15.77 -38.40
C PRO A 287 -8.51 -14.31 -37.97
N LEU A 288 -8.83 -14.04 -36.71
CA LEU A 288 -8.39 -12.85 -35.99
C LEU A 288 -6.88 -12.95 -35.75
N ILE A 289 -6.07 -12.27 -36.57
CA ILE A 289 -4.64 -12.13 -36.34
C ILE A 289 -4.44 -10.98 -35.35
N ILE A 290 -4.37 -11.30 -34.06
CA ILE A 290 -3.88 -10.39 -33.02
C ILE A 290 -2.36 -10.57 -32.96
N THR A 291 -1.61 -9.67 -33.58
CA THR A 291 -0.16 -9.59 -33.34
C THR A 291 0.08 -8.93 -31.98
N ALA A 292 0.32 -9.73 -30.96
CA ALA A 292 0.85 -9.25 -29.68
C ALA A 292 2.36 -9.01 -29.82
N TYR A 293 2.79 -7.76 -29.68
CA TYR A 293 4.20 -7.43 -29.47
C TYR A 293 4.56 -7.76 -28.02
N SER A 294 5.48 -8.70 -27.82
CA SER A 294 6.11 -8.94 -26.52
C SER A 294 7.22 -7.91 -26.32
N ILE A 295 7.03 -6.99 -25.38
CA ILE A 295 8.10 -6.14 -24.87
C ILE A 295 8.85 -6.95 -23.83
N THR A 296 9.99 -7.52 -24.21
CA THR A 296 10.95 -8.09 -23.26
C THR A 296 11.63 -6.95 -22.51
N TYR A 297 11.21 -6.70 -21.28
CA TYR A 297 12.06 -6.01 -20.31
C TYR A 297 13.16 -6.96 -19.88
N GLY A 298 14.36 -6.76 -20.42
CA GLY A 298 15.57 -7.32 -19.86
C GLY A 298 16.02 -6.54 -18.61
N VAL A 299 16.89 -7.20 -17.85
CA VAL A 299 17.80 -6.68 -16.81
C VAL A 299 17.33 -6.96 -15.36
N PRO A 300 18.18 -7.49 -14.45
CA PRO A 300 19.11 -8.60 -14.58
C PRO A 300 19.04 -9.58 -13.36
N LEU A 301 19.76 -10.68 -13.51
CA LEU A 301 20.22 -11.64 -12.51
C LEU A 301 20.63 -11.03 -11.14
N LEU A 302 20.06 -11.52 -10.05
CA LEU A 302 20.76 -11.57 -8.75
C LEU A 302 20.38 -12.84 -7.96
N LEU A 303 21.42 -13.54 -7.54
CA LEU A 303 21.45 -14.88 -6.96
C LEU A 303 21.02 -14.93 -5.48
N LEU A 304 20.36 -16.05 -5.15
CA LEU A 304 20.33 -16.78 -3.87
C LEU A 304 19.72 -16.02 -2.66
N THR A 305 18.73 -16.56 -1.95
CA THR A 305 18.88 -17.76 -1.12
C THR A 305 17.63 -18.65 -1.04
N THR A 306 17.90 -19.94 -0.94
CA THR A 306 16.99 -21.08 -0.74
C THR A 306 16.05 -20.96 0.47
N GLY A 307 14.76 -21.23 0.26
CA GLY A 307 13.80 -21.58 1.31
C GLY A 307 12.88 -22.70 0.82
N ILE A 308 13.05 -23.90 1.38
CA ILE A 308 12.24 -25.09 1.09
C ILE A 308 10.87 -24.91 1.76
N ILE A 309 9.78 -24.95 0.99
CA ILE A 309 8.42 -25.10 1.53
C ILE A 309 7.93 -26.50 1.16
N VAL A 310 7.75 -27.33 2.19
CA VAL A 310 7.07 -28.63 2.11
C VAL A 310 5.57 -28.37 2.19
N VAL A 311 4.83 -28.70 1.12
CA VAL A 311 3.35 -28.74 1.15
C VAL A 311 2.92 -30.21 1.14
N VAL A 312 2.32 -30.64 2.24
CA VAL A 312 1.67 -31.94 2.38
C VAL A 312 0.27 -31.85 1.77
N VAL A 313 0.00 -32.65 0.73
CA VAL A 313 -1.34 -32.79 0.14
C VAL A 313 -2.03 -33.99 0.79
N GLY A 314 -2.96 -33.71 1.71
CA GLY A 314 -3.87 -34.71 2.26
C GLY A 314 -5.15 -34.78 1.42
N GLY A 315 -5.33 -35.85 0.66
CA GLY A 315 -6.59 -36.16 -0.02
C GLY A 315 -7.49 -37.02 0.86
N LEU A 316 -8.79 -36.72 0.91
CA LEU A 316 -9.82 -37.67 1.34
C LEU A 316 -11.09 -37.51 0.47
N LYS A 317 -11.42 -38.62 -0.19
CA LYS A 317 -12.69 -38.90 -0.89
C LYS A 317 -13.88 -38.82 0.07
N SER A 318 -15.05 -38.46 -0.46
CA SER A 318 -16.28 -39.18 -0.07
C SER A 318 -17.20 -39.36 -1.27
N LYS A 319 -17.83 -40.54 -1.30
CA LYS A 319 -18.73 -41.09 -2.32
C LYS A 319 -20.19 -40.71 -2.03
N LYS A 320 -20.94 -40.69 -3.14
CA LYS A 320 -22.40 -40.70 -3.33
C LYS A 320 -23.09 -39.34 -3.32
#